data_AF-A0A3D1EUD9-F1
#
_entry.id   AF-A0A3D1EUD9-F1
#
_cell.length_a   1.000
_cell.length_b   1.000
_cell.length_c   1.000
_cell.angle_alpha   90.00
_cell.angle_beta   90.00
_cell.angle_gamma   90.00
#
_symmetry.space_group_name_H-M   'P 1'
#
loop_
_entity.id
_entity.type
_entity.pdbx_description
1 polymer ?
#
loop_
_entity_poly.entity_id
_entity_poly.type
_entity_poly.pdbx_seq_one_letter_code
_entity_poly.pdbx_strand_id
1 'polypeptide(L)'
;MKLFCMPLVAGTLATAAVADIYVWESFTDAGGGVNAPTGGNGTGSPSLVVVAGSPFVAGSGNLYDPAGSFTMHLYGAGFVNNPTMEIAGLGTEFDTSSFYLNTAQGPVFPTVEVVSGGEGFGAFNTYSLSWDYQGAAIFFNFGTSGPHASLDRLTIGTFGEAIPAPGALALLGLAGLGRRRRS
;
A
#
# COMPACT_ATOMS: atom_id res chain seq x y z
N MET A 1 38.62 27.52 37.10
CA MET A 1 38.02 27.27 35.77
C MET A 1 36.98 26.16 35.96
N LYS A 2 35.69 26.50 36.12
CA LYS A 2 34.61 25.53 36.37
C LYS A 2 33.82 25.36 35.07
N LEU A 3 33.94 24.17 34.49
CA LEU A 3 33.19 23.71 33.32
C LEU A 3 31.75 23.46 33.79
N PHE A 4 30.78 24.24 33.30
CA PHE A 4 29.36 23.94 33.50
C PHE A 4 28.78 23.39 32.20
N CYS A 5 28.34 22.14 32.32
CA CYS A 5 27.71 21.32 31.30
C CYS A 5 26.38 21.93 30.84
N MET A 6 26.17 21.98 29.52
CA MET A 6 24.89 22.30 28.88
C MET A 6 23.85 21.22 29.25
N PRO A 7 22.60 21.57 29.62
CA PRO A 7 21.53 20.59 29.63
C PRO A 7 21.16 20.29 28.17
N LEU A 8 21.46 19.06 27.74
CA LEU A 8 20.89 18.44 26.54
C LEU A 8 19.37 18.42 26.72
N VAL A 9 18.68 19.35 26.05
CA VAL A 9 17.23 19.28 25.91
C VAL A 9 16.94 18.03 25.08
N ALA A 10 16.46 16.99 25.74
CA ALA A 10 15.89 15.81 25.09
C ALA A 10 14.65 16.27 24.32
N GLY A 11 14.86 16.72 23.08
CA GLY A 11 13.79 16.88 22.11
C GLY A 11 13.19 15.50 21.91
N THR A 12 11.93 15.35 22.31
CA THR A 12 11.09 14.23 21.91
C THR A 12 11.13 14.15 20.39
N LEU A 13 11.89 13.19 19.87
CA LEU A 13 11.88 12.84 18.46
C LEU A 13 10.44 12.48 18.13
N ALA A 14 9.77 13.35 17.38
CA ALA A 14 8.60 12.96 16.63
C ALA A 14 9.04 11.77 15.77
N THR A 15 8.57 10.57 16.10
CA THR A 15 8.72 9.42 15.21
C THR A 15 8.08 9.84 13.90
N ALA A 16 8.89 10.05 12.87
CA ALA A 16 8.37 10.23 11.52
C ALA A 16 7.48 9.02 11.25
N ALA A 17 6.23 9.24 10.81
CA ALA A 17 5.39 8.15 10.34
C ALA A 17 6.13 7.51 9.16
N VAL A 18 6.69 6.33 9.39
CA VAL A 18 7.30 5.53 8.32
C VAL A 18 6.14 4.83 7.62
N ALA A 19 6.09 4.91 6.29
CA ALA A 19 5.10 4.14 5.55
C ALA A 19 5.32 2.64 5.82
N ASP A 20 4.23 1.95 6.11
CA ASP A 20 4.20 0.49 6.08
C ASP A 20 4.24 0.08 4.61
N ILE A 21 5.34 -0.54 4.21
CA ILE A 21 5.57 -1.01 2.85
C ILE A 21 5.45 -2.52 2.84
N TYR A 22 4.71 -3.05 1.87
CA TYR A 22 4.60 -4.48 1.61
C TYR A 22 4.97 -4.75 0.14
N VAL A 23 5.76 -5.80 -0.07
CA VAL A 23 6.29 -6.15 -1.39
C VAL A 23 5.96 -7.59 -1.72
N TRP A 24 5.51 -7.84 -2.94
CA TRP A 24 5.41 -9.17 -3.55
C TRP A 24 6.36 -9.22 -4.74
N GLU A 25 7.32 -10.12 -4.67
CA GLU A 25 8.26 -10.44 -5.76
C GLU A 25 8.05 -11.86 -6.29
N SER A 26 7.19 -12.64 -5.61
CA SER A 26 6.73 -13.94 -6.07
C SER A 26 5.34 -14.24 -5.51
N PHE A 27 4.64 -15.15 -6.19
CA PHE A 27 3.28 -15.57 -5.90
C PHE A 27 3.25 -17.09 -5.74
N THR A 28 2.36 -17.57 -4.88
CA THR A 28 2.19 -18.98 -4.53
C THR A 28 0.86 -19.56 -5.03
N ASP A 29 -0.12 -18.71 -5.30
CA ASP A 29 -1.46 -19.12 -5.74
C ASP A 29 -1.97 -18.23 -6.88
N ALA A 30 -2.49 -18.86 -7.93
CA ALA A 30 -2.96 -18.18 -9.14
C ALA A 30 -4.49 -18.17 -9.30
N GLY A 31 -5.25 -18.65 -8.31
CA GLY A 31 -6.70 -18.76 -8.41
C GLY A 31 -7.39 -18.88 -7.05
N GLY A 32 -7.79 -17.75 -6.47
CA GLY A 32 -8.61 -17.68 -5.26
C GLY A 32 -7.88 -17.90 -3.94
N GLY A 33 -6.63 -18.39 -3.95
CA GLY A 33 -5.81 -18.47 -2.74
C GLY A 33 -5.10 -17.16 -2.40
N VAL A 34 -4.52 -17.14 -1.19
CA VAL A 34 -3.84 -15.97 -0.63
C VAL A 34 -2.36 -15.98 -1.00
N ASN A 35 -1.89 -14.87 -1.56
CA ASN A 35 -0.47 -14.56 -1.71
C ASN A 35 -0.06 -13.54 -0.63
N ALA A 36 0.79 -13.95 0.30
CA ALA A 36 1.34 -13.08 1.33
C ALA A 36 2.52 -12.24 0.79
N PRO A 37 2.82 -11.07 1.38
CA PRO A 37 3.98 -10.28 0.99
C PRO A 37 5.27 -11.08 1.22
N THR A 38 6.21 -10.97 0.30
CA THR A 38 7.54 -11.60 0.37
C THR A 38 8.59 -10.70 1.00
N GLY A 39 8.27 -9.41 1.17
CA GLY A 39 9.15 -8.43 1.80
C GLY A 39 8.42 -7.15 2.21
N GLY A 40 9.20 -6.15 2.63
CA GLY A 40 8.71 -4.88 3.14
C GLY A 40 9.04 -4.66 4.62
N ASN A 41 8.56 -3.55 5.18
CA ASN A 41 8.76 -3.15 6.58
C ASN A 41 7.42 -2.99 7.34
N GLY A 42 6.28 -3.22 6.69
CA GLY A 42 4.96 -3.07 7.30
C GLY A 42 4.68 -4.13 8.37
N THR A 43 3.86 -3.75 9.34
CA THR A 43 3.53 -4.60 10.50
C THR A 43 2.24 -5.40 10.34
N GLY A 44 1.44 -5.07 9.32
CA GLY A 44 0.22 -5.75 8.95
C GLY A 44 0.44 -7.04 8.14
N SER A 45 -0.65 -7.60 7.64
CA SER A 45 -0.64 -8.82 6.81
C SER A 45 -1.61 -8.69 5.64
N PRO A 46 -1.40 -7.73 4.73
CA PRO A 46 -2.21 -7.64 3.53
C PRO A 46 -2.02 -8.89 2.67
N SER A 47 -3.02 -9.22 1.87
CA SER A 47 -3.03 -10.42 1.02
C SER A 47 -3.45 -10.07 -0.38
N LEU A 48 -2.76 -10.62 -1.37
CA LEU A 48 -3.15 -10.52 -2.77
C LEU A 48 -3.87 -11.80 -3.19
N VAL A 49 -5.02 -11.65 -3.84
CA VAL A 49 -5.86 -12.77 -4.30
C VAL A 49 -6.22 -12.55 -5.76
N VAL A 50 -6.04 -13.56 -6.60
CA VAL A 50 -6.59 -13.57 -7.96
C VAL A 50 -8.07 -13.89 -7.89
N VAL A 51 -8.92 -12.96 -8.33
CA VAL A 51 -10.38 -13.04 -8.20
C VAL A 51 -11.11 -13.31 -9.52
N ALA A 52 -10.44 -13.07 -10.65
CA ALA A 52 -10.94 -13.40 -11.98
C ALA A 52 -9.78 -13.70 -12.94
N GLY A 53 -10.07 -14.47 -13.98
CA GLY A 53 -9.07 -14.98 -14.92
C GLY A 53 -8.56 -16.38 -14.56
N SER A 54 -7.56 -16.86 -15.27
CA SER A 54 -6.93 -18.17 -14.98
C SER A 54 -5.42 -18.11 -15.24
N PRO A 55 -4.69 -17.21 -14.57
CA PRO A 55 -3.23 -17.19 -14.65
C PRO A 55 -2.67 -18.46 -14.02
N PHE A 56 -1.38 -18.67 -14.22
CA PHE A 56 -0.61 -19.64 -13.44
C PHE A 56 0.64 -18.98 -12.84
N VAL A 57 1.17 -19.57 -11.78
CA VAL A 57 2.47 -19.17 -11.23
C VAL A 57 3.56 -19.79 -12.10
N ALA A 58 4.36 -18.98 -12.78
CA ALA A 58 5.46 -19.47 -13.60
C ALA A 58 6.68 -19.88 -12.75
N GLY A 59 7.68 -20.52 -13.37
CA GLY A 59 8.88 -21.01 -12.65
C GLY A 59 9.69 -19.92 -11.95
N SER A 60 9.57 -18.66 -12.39
CA SER A 60 10.16 -17.47 -11.76
C SER A 60 9.31 -16.89 -10.61
N GLY A 61 8.12 -17.43 -10.36
CA GLY A 61 7.23 -16.98 -9.28
C GLY A 61 6.26 -15.85 -9.65
N ASN A 62 6.28 -15.35 -10.89
CA ASN A 62 5.33 -14.36 -11.42
C ASN A 62 3.96 -14.98 -11.76
N LEU A 63 2.91 -14.17 -11.71
CA LEU A 63 1.58 -14.55 -12.20
C LEU A 63 1.49 -14.24 -13.68
N TYR A 64 1.28 -15.26 -14.52
CA TYR A 64 1.23 -15.11 -15.96
C TYR A 64 0.01 -15.79 -16.56
N ASP A 65 -0.68 -15.12 -17.47
CA ASP A 65 -1.78 -15.68 -18.24
C ASP A 65 -1.48 -15.56 -19.76
N PRO A 66 -1.27 -16.67 -20.47
CA PRO A 66 -1.00 -16.65 -21.91
C PRO A 66 -2.26 -16.47 -22.77
N ALA A 67 -3.46 -16.66 -22.21
CA ALA A 67 -4.69 -16.82 -22.98
C ALA A 67 -5.76 -15.76 -22.68
N GLY A 68 -5.69 -15.12 -21.51
CA GLY A 68 -6.66 -14.11 -21.09
C GLY A 68 -6.06 -13.05 -20.19
N SER A 69 -6.95 -12.25 -19.61
CA SER A 69 -6.62 -11.30 -18.55
C SER A 69 -6.99 -11.87 -17.18
N PHE A 70 -6.42 -11.26 -16.15
CA PHE A 70 -6.74 -11.60 -14.77
C PHE A 70 -6.88 -10.35 -13.91
N THR A 71 -7.72 -10.46 -12.89
CA THR A 71 -8.00 -9.39 -11.93
C THR A 71 -7.63 -9.86 -10.54
N MET A 72 -7.05 -8.95 -9.77
CA MET A 72 -6.59 -9.20 -8.42
C MET A 72 -7.18 -8.20 -7.45
N HIS A 73 -7.41 -8.69 -6.23
CA HIS A 73 -7.73 -7.86 -5.09
C HIS A 73 -6.62 -7.93 -4.06
N LEU A 74 -6.22 -6.77 -3.53
CA LEU A 74 -5.38 -6.68 -2.34
C LEU A 74 -6.26 -6.37 -1.13
N TYR A 75 -6.35 -7.33 -0.21
CA TYR A 75 -7.12 -7.24 1.02
C TYR A 75 -6.22 -6.97 2.23
N GLY A 76 -6.82 -6.57 3.35
CA GLY A 76 -6.13 -6.56 4.66
C GLY A 76 -5.16 -5.40 4.87
N ALA A 77 -5.20 -4.36 4.02
CA ALA A 77 -4.44 -3.12 4.23
C ALA A 77 -4.93 -2.31 5.44
N GLY A 78 -6.16 -2.55 5.92
CA GLY A 78 -6.69 -1.89 7.11
C GLY A 78 -6.96 -0.40 6.90
N PHE A 79 -6.55 0.43 7.86
CA PHE A 79 -6.63 1.88 7.74
C PHE A 79 -5.44 2.40 6.93
N VAL A 80 -5.72 3.14 5.86
CA VAL A 80 -4.72 3.71 4.96
C VAL A 80 -4.79 5.22 5.00
N ASN A 81 -3.67 5.87 4.75
CA ASN A 81 -3.56 7.31 4.55
C ASN A 81 -2.71 7.53 3.31
N ASN A 82 -3.27 8.19 2.29
CA ASN A 82 -2.65 8.43 0.99
C ASN A 82 -1.84 7.24 0.45
N PRO A 83 -2.47 6.06 0.29
CA PRO A 83 -1.73 4.87 -0.09
C PRO A 83 -1.13 5.04 -1.49
N THR A 84 0.00 4.39 -1.70
CA THR A 84 0.68 4.30 -2.99
C THR A 84 0.84 2.85 -3.39
N MET A 85 0.84 2.58 -4.69
CA MET A 85 1.08 1.25 -5.23
C MET A 85 1.97 1.34 -6.46
N GLU A 86 2.96 0.45 -6.53
CA GLU A 86 3.80 0.28 -7.71
C GLU A 86 3.57 -1.12 -8.26
N ILE A 87 3.21 -1.20 -9.55
CA ILE A 87 2.97 -2.45 -10.25
C ILE A 87 4.04 -2.57 -11.33
N ALA A 88 4.78 -3.67 -11.36
CA ALA A 88 5.70 -4.00 -12.43
C ALA A 88 5.32 -5.34 -13.05
N GLY A 89 5.25 -5.35 -14.38
CA GLY A 89 4.90 -6.51 -15.15
C GLY A 89 5.60 -6.57 -16.50
N LEU A 90 5.39 -7.71 -17.15
CA LEU A 90 5.92 -8.02 -18.47
C LEU A 90 4.80 -8.48 -19.40
N GLY A 91 4.92 -8.16 -20.68
CA GLY A 91 3.95 -8.51 -21.70
C GLY A 91 2.81 -7.50 -21.75
N THR A 92 1.60 -7.99 -22.00
CA THR A 92 0.43 -7.12 -22.19
C THR A 92 0.17 -6.25 -20.97
N GLU A 93 -0.23 -5.00 -21.22
CA GLU A 93 -0.36 -3.95 -20.23
C GLU A 93 -1.46 -4.19 -19.19
N PHE A 94 -1.45 -3.37 -18.14
CA PHE A 94 -2.52 -3.38 -17.15
C PHE A 94 -3.69 -2.51 -17.59
N ASP A 95 -4.91 -2.94 -17.28
CA ASP A 95 -6.11 -2.15 -17.51
C ASP A 95 -6.21 -1.05 -16.44
N THR A 96 -5.76 0.16 -16.78
CA THR A 96 -5.78 1.31 -15.87
C THR A 96 -7.19 1.72 -15.45
N SER A 97 -8.22 1.37 -16.24
CA SER A 97 -9.62 1.64 -15.89
C SER A 97 -10.13 0.70 -14.79
N SER A 98 -9.46 -0.43 -14.58
CA SER A 98 -9.74 -1.36 -13.49
C SER A 98 -9.19 -0.87 -12.14
N PHE A 99 -8.31 0.14 -12.10
CA PHE A 99 -7.64 0.52 -10.87
C PHE A 99 -8.57 1.30 -9.95
N TYR A 100 -8.90 0.74 -8.79
CA TYR A 100 -9.63 1.47 -7.75
C TYR A 100 -9.36 0.89 -6.36
N LEU A 101 -9.54 1.74 -5.35
CA LEU A 101 -9.62 1.36 -3.95
C LEU A 101 -11.10 1.28 -3.58
N ASN A 102 -11.59 0.11 -3.18
CA ASN A 102 -12.93 -0.04 -2.68
C ASN A 102 -13.02 0.36 -1.20
N THR A 103 -13.99 1.22 -0.89
CA THR A 103 -14.22 1.74 0.46
C THR A 103 -15.70 1.58 0.83
N ALA A 104 -16.06 1.85 2.09
CA ALA A 104 -17.46 1.83 2.52
C ALA A 104 -18.32 2.90 1.81
N GLN A 105 -17.69 3.96 1.29
CA GLN A 105 -18.32 5.07 0.58
C GLN A 105 -18.39 4.84 -0.93
N GLY A 106 -17.75 3.78 -1.44
CA GLY A 106 -17.66 3.46 -2.86
C GLY A 106 -16.20 3.39 -3.38
N PRO A 107 -16.02 3.20 -4.69
CA PRO A 107 -14.70 3.14 -5.31
C PRO A 107 -14.03 4.52 -5.34
N VAL A 108 -12.77 4.57 -4.94
CA VAL A 108 -11.88 5.73 -5.08
C VAL A 108 -10.83 5.40 -6.12
N PHE A 109 -10.71 6.22 -7.15
CA PHE A 109 -9.78 5.99 -8.26
C PHE A 109 -8.43 6.65 -7.98
N PRO A 110 -7.31 6.00 -8.33
CA PRO A 110 -5.98 6.58 -8.16
C PRO A 110 -5.69 7.63 -9.24
N THR A 111 -4.71 8.48 -8.95
CA THR A 111 -3.88 9.07 -9.99
C THR A 111 -2.90 8.01 -10.50
N VAL A 112 -2.83 7.84 -11.82
CA VAL A 112 -2.00 6.84 -12.48
C VAL A 112 -0.85 7.52 -13.21
N GLU A 113 0.37 7.11 -12.92
CA GLU A 113 1.58 7.46 -13.65
C GLU A 113 2.15 6.19 -14.31
N VAL A 114 2.35 6.26 -15.63
CA VAL A 114 3.00 5.18 -16.39
C VAL A 114 4.51 5.45 -16.41
N VAL A 115 5.25 4.73 -15.57
CA VAL A 115 6.70 4.87 -15.41
C VAL A 115 7.44 4.23 -16.59
N SER A 116 6.94 3.09 -17.06
CA SER A 116 7.33 2.48 -18.32
C SER A 116 6.08 1.87 -18.97
N GLY A 117 5.81 2.19 -20.23
CA GLY A 117 4.63 1.71 -20.94
C GLY A 117 5.02 1.19 -22.31
N GLY A 118 4.86 -0.10 -22.52
CA GLY A 118 4.90 -0.72 -23.84
C GLY A 118 3.69 -1.61 -24.03
N GLU A 119 3.13 -1.63 -25.23
CA GLU A 119 1.92 -2.40 -25.52
C GLU A 119 2.28 -3.80 -26.04
N GLY A 120 1.54 -4.80 -25.56
CA GLY A 120 1.61 -6.18 -26.07
C GLY A 120 2.79 -7.03 -25.57
N PHE A 121 2.92 -8.22 -26.19
CA PHE A 121 3.82 -9.27 -25.70
C PHE A 121 5.30 -8.86 -25.65
N GLY A 122 5.94 -9.10 -24.51
CA GLY A 122 7.35 -8.78 -24.26
C GLY A 122 7.63 -7.35 -23.80
N ALA A 123 6.61 -6.50 -23.63
CA ALA A 123 6.78 -5.13 -23.14
C ALA A 123 6.96 -5.07 -21.62
N PHE A 124 7.79 -4.13 -21.13
CA PHE A 124 7.89 -3.84 -19.70
C PHE A 124 6.88 -2.77 -19.31
N ASN A 125 6.03 -3.08 -18.34
CA ASN A 125 4.94 -2.22 -17.91
C ASN A 125 5.05 -1.93 -16.42
N THR A 126 5.35 -0.68 -16.09
CA THR A 126 5.50 -0.21 -14.71
C THR A 126 4.57 0.96 -14.47
N TYR A 127 3.73 0.84 -13.44
CA TYR A 127 2.77 1.85 -13.03
C TYR A 127 3.04 2.30 -11.60
N SER A 128 2.93 3.60 -11.37
CA SER A 128 2.88 4.21 -10.03
C SER A 128 1.47 4.77 -9.82
N LEU A 129 0.83 4.34 -8.74
CA LEU A 129 -0.54 4.67 -8.37
C LEU A 129 -0.53 5.40 -7.03
N SER A 130 -1.35 6.44 -6.92
CA SER A 130 -1.55 7.15 -5.65
C SER A 130 -3.01 7.51 -5.46
N TRP A 131 -3.53 7.32 -4.25
CA TRP A 131 -4.90 7.72 -3.89
C TRP A 131 -4.86 8.90 -2.92
N ASP A 132 -5.70 9.89 -3.17
CA ASP A 132 -6.04 10.90 -2.16
C ASP A 132 -7.18 10.35 -1.29
N TYR A 133 -6.82 9.49 -0.34
CA TYR A 133 -7.78 8.81 0.54
C TYR A 133 -7.18 8.54 1.91
N GLN A 134 -7.99 8.80 2.93
CA GLN A 134 -7.69 8.45 4.31
C GLN A 134 -8.90 7.75 4.94
N GLY A 135 -8.71 6.51 5.39
CA GLY A 135 -9.80 5.70 5.92
C GLY A 135 -9.54 4.20 5.87
N ALA A 136 -10.56 3.42 6.21
CA ALA A 136 -10.51 1.97 6.11
C ALA A 136 -10.66 1.50 4.65
N ALA A 137 -9.64 0.81 4.14
CA ALA A 137 -9.66 0.14 2.85
C ALA A 137 -10.34 -1.22 2.95
N ILE A 138 -11.25 -1.54 2.03
CA ILE A 138 -11.82 -2.89 1.91
C ILE A 138 -10.88 -3.74 1.05
N PHE A 139 -10.60 -3.29 -0.16
CA PHE A 139 -9.58 -3.87 -1.04
C PHE A 139 -9.14 -2.90 -2.13
N PHE A 140 -7.94 -3.10 -2.67
CA PHE A 140 -7.50 -2.49 -3.93
C PHE A 140 -7.78 -3.45 -5.07
N ASN A 141 -8.35 -2.98 -6.17
CA ASN A 141 -8.61 -3.74 -7.37
C ASN A 141 -7.68 -3.28 -8.49
N PHE A 142 -7.12 -4.25 -9.21
CA PHE A 142 -6.35 -4.02 -10.43
C PHE A 142 -6.30 -5.28 -11.27
N GLY A 143 -6.23 -5.14 -12.59
CA GLY A 143 -6.18 -6.26 -13.51
C GLY A 143 -5.44 -5.95 -14.80
N THR A 144 -5.18 -7.00 -15.57
CA THR A 144 -4.51 -6.92 -16.87
C THR A 144 -5.51 -6.71 -18.01
N SER A 145 -5.08 -6.16 -19.15
CA SER A 145 -5.98 -5.84 -20.27
C SER A 145 -6.25 -7.03 -21.22
N GLY A 146 -5.35 -8.02 -21.27
CA GLY A 146 -5.47 -9.13 -22.20
C GLY A 146 -4.43 -10.25 -22.05
N PRO A 147 -4.38 -11.17 -23.03
CA PRO A 147 -3.49 -12.32 -23.02
C PRO A 147 -2.02 -11.94 -22.97
N HIS A 148 -1.19 -12.85 -22.47
CA HIS A 148 0.25 -12.69 -22.29
C HIS A 148 0.66 -11.58 -21.32
N ALA A 149 -0.17 -11.29 -20.33
CA ALA A 149 0.18 -10.38 -19.25
C ALA A 149 0.88 -11.15 -18.10
N SER A 150 1.88 -10.53 -17.51
CA SER A 150 2.63 -11.03 -16.36
C SER A 150 2.67 -9.98 -15.25
N LEU A 151 2.31 -10.36 -14.02
CA LEU A 151 2.64 -9.58 -12.82
C LEU A 151 3.92 -10.13 -12.22
N ASP A 152 4.97 -9.31 -12.21
CA ASP A 152 6.30 -9.70 -11.73
C ASP A 152 6.54 -9.17 -10.32
N ARG A 153 6.16 -7.91 -10.04
CA ARG A 153 6.30 -7.30 -8.73
C ARG A 153 5.15 -6.37 -8.42
N LEU A 154 4.74 -6.38 -7.15
CA LEU A 154 3.80 -5.43 -6.57
C LEU A 154 4.39 -4.85 -5.30
N THR A 155 4.33 -3.52 -5.17
CA THR A 155 4.66 -2.83 -3.92
C THR A 155 3.47 -1.99 -3.51
N ILE A 156 3.10 -2.00 -2.23
CA ILE A 156 2.12 -1.08 -1.68
C ILE A 156 2.73 -0.35 -0.48
N GLY A 157 2.56 0.97 -0.46
CA GLY A 157 2.86 1.83 0.67
C GLY A 157 1.57 2.29 1.31
N THR A 158 1.40 2.02 2.60
CA THR A 158 0.31 2.59 3.41
C THR A 158 0.94 3.45 4.48
N PHE A 159 0.67 4.76 4.50
CA PHE A 159 1.13 5.56 5.63
C PHE A 159 0.33 5.15 6.87
N GLY A 160 0.99 4.43 7.78
CA GLY A 160 0.41 3.95 9.03
C GLY A 160 0.24 5.10 10.02
N GLU A 161 -0.92 5.11 10.69
CA GLU A 161 -1.38 6.03 11.75
C GLU A 161 -1.39 7.54 11.48
N ALA A 162 -2.59 8.12 11.57
CA ALA A 162 -2.74 9.51 11.96
C ALA A 162 -2.16 9.67 13.37
N ILE A 163 -0.98 10.28 13.48
CA ILE A 163 -0.48 10.83 14.74
C ILE A 163 -1.62 11.66 15.34
N PRO A 164 -2.04 11.44 16.61
CA PRO A 164 -3.02 12.30 17.25
C PRO A 164 -2.55 13.74 17.05
N ALA A 165 -3.39 14.57 16.43
CA ALA A 165 -3.03 15.96 16.13
C ALA A 165 -2.36 16.56 17.37
N PRO A 166 -1.24 17.29 17.25
CA PRO A 166 -0.46 17.77 18.40
C PRO A 166 -1.28 18.47 19.51
N GLY A 167 -2.50 18.93 19.21
CA GLY A 167 -3.47 19.47 20.16
C GLY A 167 -4.28 18.46 21.00
N ALA A 168 -4.39 17.18 20.61
CA ALA A 168 -5.14 16.16 21.36
C ALA A 168 -4.46 15.81 22.70
N LEU A 169 -3.13 15.89 22.77
CA LEU A 169 -2.35 15.72 24.00
C LEU A 169 -2.32 17.01 24.85
N ALA A 170 -2.42 18.19 24.22
CA ALA A 170 -2.49 19.47 24.93
C ALA A 170 -3.80 19.63 25.72
N LEU A 171 -4.92 19.11 25.20
CA LEU A 171 -6.23 19.14 25.88
C LEU A 171 -6.33 18.16 27.06
N LEU A 172 -5.70 16.99 26.97
CA LEU A 172 -5.60 16.07 28.12
C LEU A 172 -4.69 16.63 29.22
N GLY A 173 -3.64 17.37 28.85
CA GLY A 173 -2.77 18.09 29.78
C GLY A 173 -3.47 19.27 30.48
N LEU A 174 -4.34 20.00 29.78
CA LEU A 174 -5.09 21.13 30.37
C LEU A 174 -6.24 20.69 31.28
N ALA A 175 -6.85 19.52 31.04
CA ALA A 175 -7.90 18.98 31.89
C ALA A 175 -7.38 18.57 33.30
N GLY A 176 -6.09 18.28 33.43
CA GLY A 176 -5.45 17.89 34.71
C GLY A 176 -5.08 19.06 35.64
N LEU A 177 -5.05 20.31 35.14
CA LEU A 177 -4.61 21.49 35.91
C LEU A 177 -5.74 22.25 36.61
N GLY A 178 -6.99 21.84 36.45
CA GLY A 178 -8.17 22.57 36.94
C GLY A 178 -8.58 22.37 38.40
N ARG A 179 -7.89 21.56 39.22
CA ARG A 179 -8.41 21.21 40.55
C ARG A 179 -7.37 21.09 41.66
N ARG A 180 -6.73 22.22 42.03
CA ARG A 180 -6.24 22.40 43.40
C ARG A 180 -6.81 23.68 44.00
N ARG A 181 -7.99 23.54 44.61
CA ARG A 181 -8.63 24.55 45.45
C ARG A 181 -7.72 24.81 46.65
N ARG A 182 -7.31 26.06 46.83
CA ARG A 182 -6.67 26.55 48.07
C ARG A 182 -7.70 26.52 49.21
N SER A 183 -7.31 25.93 50.33
CA SER A 183 -7.81 26.18 51.68
C SER A 183 -6.69 25.85 52.65
#